data_AF-A0A731YH36-F1
#
_entry.id   AF-A0A731YH36-F1
#
_cell.length_a   1.000
_cell.length_b   1.000
_cell.length_c   1.000
_cell.angle_alpha   90.00
_cell.angle_beta   90.00
_cell.angle_gamma   90.00
#
_symmetry.space_group_name_H-M   'P 1'
#
loop_
_entity.id
_entity.type
_entity.pdbx_description
1 polymer ?
#
loop_
_entity_poly.entity_id
_entity_poly.type
_entity_poly.pdbx_seq_one_letter_code
_entity_poly.pdbx_strand_id
1 'polypeptide(L)'
;MYGEEKSDSLIVAAKLANNPQGAESVERRSGAKGNAEQPHMRRTQSRESMSQRLSRVREAAKQRKKERFTALFHLLTAEALETAFFSLSRKAAAGVDGVRWKDYAENLKVNIADLHRRLHQGSYRAQPGRRHYIPKADGKQRPLGIASLEDKIVQYALVK
;
A
#
# COMPACT_ATOMS: atom_id res chain seq x y z
N MET A 1 29.26 18.29 49.61
CA MET A 1 28.11 19.04 50.15
C MET A 1 26.87 18.73 49.31
N TYR A 2 25.72 18.71 49.98
CA TYR A 2 24.42 18.09 49.68
C TYR A 2 23.51 18.80 48.65
N GLY A 3 22.50 18.04 48.17
CA GLY A 3 21.19 18.47 47.62
C GLY A 3 20.94 17.94 46.19
N GLU A 4 20.11 16.92 45.86
CA GLU A 4 18.67 16.67 46.17
C GLU A 4 17.81 17.94 45.96
N GLU A 5 16.70 17.99 45.22
CA GLU A 5 15.69 17.00 44.85
C GLU A 5 14.58 17.69 44.00
N LYS A 6 13.72 16.88 43.38
CA LYS A 6 12.26 17.06 43.15
C LYS A 6 11.68 17.72 41.89
N SER A 7 10.45 17.25 41.66
CA SER A 7 9.67 17.07 40.43
C SER A 7 8.42 17.98 40.39
N ASP A 8 7.53 17.69 39.42
CA ASP A 8 6.08 17.98 39.36
C ASP A 8 5.68 19.30 38.67
N SER A 9 4.58 19.41 37.91
CA SER A 9 3.56 18.48 37.39
C SER A 9 2.71 19.23 36.34
N LEU A 10 1.98 18.48 35.51
CA LEU A 10 1.01 18.97 34.52
C LEU A 10 -0.19 19.65 35.22
N ILE A 11 -0.52 20.88 34.81
CA ILE A 11 -1.78 21.54 35.19
C ILE A 11 -2.66 21.71 33.95
N VAL A 12 -3.78 20.99 33.97
CA VAL A 12 -4.95 21.14 33.09
C VAL A 12 -5.74 22.36 33.53
N ALA A 13 -6.14 23.22 32.59
CA ALA A 13 -7.19 24.20 32.82
C ALA A 13 -8.34 23.97 31.83
N ALA A 14 -9.45 23.44 32.37
CA ALA A 14 -10.76 23.43 31.75
C ALA A 14 -11.47 24.76 32.04
N LYS A 15 -12.12 25.37 31.05
CA LYS A 15 -13.15 26.38 31.31
C LYS A 15 -14.30 26.28 30.31
N LEU A 16 -15.49 26.23 30.88
CA LEU A 16 -16.79 25.94 30.30
C LEU A 16 -17.52 27.25 29.91
N ALA A 17 -18.50 27.09 29.03
CA ALA A 17 -19.27 28.12 28.33
C ALA A 17 -20.13 29.04 29.20
N ASN A 18 -20.45 30.22 28.66
CA ASN A 18 -21.58 31.06 29.06
C ASN A 18 -22.52 31.29 27.86
N ASN A 19 -23.81 31.14 28.11
CA ASN A 19 -24.97 31.64 27.36
C ASN A 19 -25.86 32.37 28.41
N PRO A 20 -26.78 33.32 28.13
CA PRO A 20 -28.03 33.04 27.39
C PRO A 20 -28.79 34.20 26.66
N GLN A 21 -29.58 33.81 25.65
CA GLN A 21 -31.00 34.13 25.31
C GLN A 21 -31.55 35.55 24.99
N GLY A 22 -32.42 35.59 23.95
CA GLY A 22 -33.47 36.60 23.73
C GLY A 22 -34.31 36.43 22.42
N ALA A 23 -35.49 35.76 22.53
CA ALA A 23 -36.80 35.82 21.81
C ALA A 23 -36.88 36.01 20.25
N GLU A 24 -37.37 35.03 19.46
CA GLU A 24 -38.76 34.80 18.92
C GLU A 24 -39.24 35.80 17.82
N SER A 25 -39.96 35.47 16.73
CA SER A 25 -41.07 34.53 16.54
C SER A 25 -41.49 34.32 15.05
N VAL A 26 -42.30 33.26 14.79
CA VAL A 26 -43.24 32.92 13.66
C VAL A 26 -42.69 32.74 12.22
N GLU A 27 -43.13 31.83 11.32
CA GLU A 27 -44.29 30.94 11.22
C GLU A 27 -44.01 29.76 10.24
N ARG A 28 -44.86 28.72 10.32
CA ARG A 28 -44.84 27.40 9.67
C ARG A 28 -45.16 27.42 8.16
N ARG A 29 -44.60 26.46 7.41
CA ARG A 29 -45.27 25.81 6.27
C ARG A 29 -44.99 24.31 6.23
N SER A 30 -46.06 23.56 5.98
CA SER A 30 -46.17 22.10 5.96
C SER A 30 -45.92 21.51 4.57
N GLY A 31 -45.39 20.28 4.56
CA GLY A 31 -45.77 19.23 3.59
C GLY A 31 -44.80 18.91 2.45
N ALA A 32 -44.09 17.78 2.59
CA ALA A 32 -43.97 16.79 1.51
C ALA A 32 -43.58 15.43 2.11
N LYS A 33 -44.50 14.47 1.97
CA LYS A 33 -44.38 13.06 2.33
C LYS A 33 -43.56 12.36 1.24
N GLY A 34 -42.32 12.00 1.54
CA GLY A 34 -41.45 11.21 0.66
C GLY A 34 -41.08 9.91 1.36
N ASN A 35 -41.81 8.83 1.08
CA ASN A 35 -41.40 7.48 1.44
C ASN A 35 -40.23 7.08 0.54
N ALA A 36 -39.00 7.32 1.00
CA ALA A 36 -37.80 6.72 0.43
C ALA A 36 -37.32 5.65 1.41
N GLU A 37 -37.94 4.47 1.33
CA GLU A 37 -37.39 3.23 1.86
C GLU A 37 -35.98 3.08 1.25
N GLN A 38 -34.95 3.34 2.05
CA GLN A 38 -33.59 3.04 1.64
C GLN A 38 -33.51 1.54 1.37
N PRO A 39 -32.94 1.09 0.24
CA PRO A 39 -32.71 -0.33 0.04
C PRO A 39 -31.81 -0.82 1.18
N HIS A 40 -32.39 -1.64 2.06
CA HIS A 40 -31.73 -2.36 3.14
C HIS A 40 -30.91 -3.52 2.56
N MET A 41 -30.00 -3.22 1.64
CA MET A 41 -28.96 -4.14 1.20
C MET A 41 -27.71 -3.34 0.86
N ARG A 42 -26.77 -3.27 1.81
CA ARG A 42 -25.38 -2.92 1.48
C ARG A 42 -24.80 -4.06 0.63
N ARG A 43 -24.97 -3.96 -0.68
CA ARG A 43 -24.36 -4.89 -1.64
C ARG A 43 -23.27 -4.14 -2.41
N THR A 44 -22.02 -4.30 -1.94
CA THR A 44 -20.83 -4.65 -2.73
C THR A 44 -19.62 -4.66 -1.79
N GLN A 45 -19.18 -5.85 -1.39
CA GLN A 45 -17.85 -6.11 -0.83
C GLN A 45 -16.81 -5.96 -1.95
N SER A 46 -16.48 -4.74 -2.40
CA SER A 46 -15.34 -4.57 -3.30
C SER A 46 -14.85 -3.12 -3.31
N ARG A 47 -14.17 -2.75 -2.22
CA ARG A 47 -13.26 -1.61 -2.18
C ARG A 47 -11.98 -1.95 -1.42
N GLU A 48 -11.68 -3.23 -1.26
CA GLU A 48 -10.44 -3.62 -0.59
C GLU A 48 -9.29 -3.57 -1.58
N SER A 49 -8.42 -2.57 -1.43
CA SER A 49 -7.17 -2.50 -2.17
C SER A 49 -6.25 -3.65 -1.78
N MET A 50 -5.35 -4.07 -2.68
CA MET A 50 -4.35 -5.09 -2.39
C MET A 50 -3.58 -4.77 -1.08
N SER A 51 -3.20 -3.50 -0.88
CA SER A 51 -2.51 -3.05 0.33
C SER A 51 -3.28 -3.35 1.63
N GLN A 52 -4.62 -3.26 1.61
CA GLN A 52 -5.45 -3.63 2.77
C GLN A 52 -5.43 -5.15 3.01
N ARG A 53 -5.44 -5.95 1.93
CA ARG A 53 -5.38 -7.42 2.01
C ARG A 53 -4.04 -7.89 2.56
N LEU A 54 -2.91 -7.37 2.06
CA LEU A 54 -1.58 -7.70 2.59
C LEU A 54 -1.38 -7.23 4.03
N SER A 55 -1.92 -6.06 4.41
CA SER A 55 -1.88 -5.58 5.79
C SER A 55 -2.53 -6.56 6.76
N ARG A 56 -3.72 -7.09 6.42
CA ARG A 56 -4.39 -8.11 7.24
C ARG A 56 -3.58 -9.39 7.38
N VAL A 57 -2.94 -9.85 6.30
CA VAL A 57 -2.04 -11.01 6.35
C VAL A 57 -0.86 -10.74 7.28
N ARG A 58 -0.24 -9.54 7.21
CA ARG A 58 0.86 -9.15 8.10
C ARG A 58 0.43 -9.12 9.56
N GLU A 59 -0.73 -8.55 9.86
CA GLU A 59 -1.26 -8.51 11.23
C GLU A 59 -1.59 -9.90 11.76
N ALA A 60 -2.23 -10.76 10.95
CA ALA A 60 -2.47 -12.15 11.30
C ALA A 60 -1.15 -12.90 11.57
N ALA A 61 -0.13 -12.69 10.73
CA ALA A 61 1.18 -13.31 10.90
C ALA A 61 1.90 -12.87 12.19
N LYS A 62 1.74 -11.60 12.60
CA LYS A 62 2.27 -11.10 13.88
C LYS A 62 1.59 -11.73 15.09
N GLN A 63 0.26 -11.81 15.05
CA GLN A 63 -0.54 -12.33 16.16
C GLN A 63 -0.43 -13.85 16.29
N ARG A 64 -0.41 -14.56 15.16
CA ARG A 64 -0.52 -16.03 15.10
C ARG A 64 0.74 -16.63 14.47
N LYS A 65 1.83 -16.62 15.23
CA LYS A 65 3.17 -17.03 14.76
C LYS A 65 3.28 -18.48 14.23
N LYS A 66 2.33 -19.36 14.59
CA LYS A 66 2.30 -20.77 14.14
C LYS A 66 1.37 -21.01 12.94
N GLU A 67 0.61 -20.00 12.51
CA GLU A 67 -0.32 -20.13 11.39
C GLU A 67 0.44 -20.24 10.06
N ARG A 68 -0.04 -21.12 9.18
CA ARG A 68 0.54 -21.34 7.85
C ARG A 68 -0.35 -20.69 6.80
N PHE A 69 0.20 -19.71 6.08
CA PHE A 69 -0.47 -19.09 4.93
C PHE A 69 -0.17 -19.90 3.67
N THR A 70 -1.08 -20.79 3.28
CA THR A 70 -0.88 -21.72 2.17
C THR A 70 -1.24 -21.15 0.80
N ALA A 71 -2.03 -20.08 0.76
CA ALA A 71 -2.53 -19.49 -0.47
C ALA A 71 -2.29 -17.97 -0.47
N LEU A 72 -1.05 -17.51 -0.64
CA LEU A 72 -0.75 -16.07 -0.77
C LEU A 72 -0.75 -15.58 -2.23
N PHE A 73 -0.63 -16.51 -3.18
CA PHE A 73 -0.45 -16.18 -4.58
C PHE A 73 -1.62 -15.39 -5.20
N HIS A 74 -2.84 -15.62 -4.72
CA HIS A 74 -4.05 -14.93 -5.17
C HIS A 74 -4.04 -13.41 -4.89
N LEU A 75 -3.08 -12.92 -4.09
CA LEU A 75 -2.88 -11.49 -3.82
C LEU A 75 -2.16 -10.77 -4.97
N LEU A 76 -1.48 -11.52 -5.85
CA LEU A 76 -0.87 -11.00 -7.07
C LEU A 76 -1.92 -10.83 -8.17
N THR A 77 -2.73 -9.78 -8.05
CA THR A 77 -3.67 -9.37 -9.10
C THR A 77 -2.98 -8.50 -10.16
N ALA A 78 -3.57 -8.39 -11.35
CA ALA A 78 -3.08 -7.47 -12.39
C ALA A 78 -3.00 -6.02 -11.87
N GLU A 79 -3.98 -5.59 -11.08
CA GLU A 79 -4.02 -4.27 -10.44
C GLU A 79 -2.87 -4.07 -9.44
N ALA A 80 -2.51 -5.13 -8.69
CA ALA A 80 -1.39 -5.09 -7.76
C ALA A 80 -0.05 -4.94 -8.49
N LEU A 81 0.13 -5.67 -9.60
CA LEU A 81 1.31 -5.58 -10.47
C LEU A 81 1.40 -4.19 -11.13
N GLU A 82 0.29 -3.64 -11.59
CA GLU A 82 0.24 -2.29 -12.16
C GLU A 82 0.56 -1.22 -11.12
N THR A 83 0.00 -1.34 -9.91
CA THR A 83 0.31 -0.43 -8.79
C THR A 83 1.80 -0.51 -8.40
N ALA A 84 2.36 -1.72 -8.41
CA ALA A 84 3.78 -1.94 -8.19
C ALA A 84 4.63 -1.26 -9.27
N PHE A 85 4.28 -1.41 -10.54
CA PHE A 85 4.96 -0.75 -11.67
C PHE A 85 5.02 0.77 -11.51
N PHE A 86 3.90 1.42 -11.15
CA PHE A 86 3.87 2.87 -10.92
C PHE A 86 4.61 3.31 -9.65
N SER A 87 4.85 2.39 -8.71
CA SER A 87 5.66 2.66 -7.52
C SER A 87 7.16 2.58 -7.78
N LEU A 88 7.59 2.00 -8.91
CA LEU A 88 9.00 1.94 -9.29
C LEU A 88 9.52 3.31 -9.75
N SER A 89 10.81 3.56 -9.52
CA SER A 89 11.48 4.73 -10.09
C SER A 89 11.47 4.67 -11.62
N ARG A 90 11.06 5.76 -12.28
CA ARG A 90 11.14 5.91 -13.75
C ARG A 90 12.56 5.80 -14.29
N LYS A 91 13.57 5.99 -13.42
CA LYS A 91 15.00 5.84 -13.72
C LYS A 91 15.57 4.51 -13.22
N ALA A 92 14.73 3.52 -12.88
CA ALA A 92 15.20 2.22 -12.45
C ALA A 92 16.15 1.60 -13.50
N ALA A 93 17.33 1.17 -13.05
CA ALA A 93 18.34 0.59 -13.93
C ALA A 93 17.79 -0.67 -14.61
N ALA A 94 18.00 -0.82 -15.91
CA ALA A 94 17.57 -2.01 -16.64
C ALA A 94 18.28 -3.28 -16.13
N GLY A 95 17.58 -4.41 -16.19
CA GLY A 95 18.12 -5.73 -15.90
C GLY A 95 18.97 -6.26 -17.05
N VAL A 96 19.11 -7.59 -17.11
CA VAL A 96 19.86 -8.29 -18.18
C VAL A 96 19.18 -8.19 -19.55
N ASP A 97 17.86 -8.04 -19.56
CA ASP A 97 16.99 -7.87 -20.73
C ASP A 97 17.05 -6.46 -21.36
N GLY A 98 17.66 -5.49 -20.69
CA GLY A 98 17.78 -4.12 -21.19
C GLY A 98 16.48 -3.30 -21.14
N VAL A 99 15.35 -3.91 -20.77
CA VAL A 99 14.04 -3.24 -20.73
C VAL A 99 14.01 -2.17 -19.63
N ARG A 100 13.76 -0.92 -20.01
CA ARG A 100 13.62 0.20 -19.07
C ARG A 100 12.15 0.45 -18.79
N TRP A 101 11.92 1.25 -17.75
CA TRP A 101 10.57 1.64 -17.33
C TRP A 101 9.73 2.23 -18.47
N LYS A 102 10.33 3.10 -19.30
CA LYS A 102 9.63 3.74 -20.43
C LYS A 102 9.23 2.74 -21.51
N ASP A 103 10.16 1.86 -21.91
CA ASP A 103 9.93 0.87 -22.95
C ASP A 103 8.78 -0.08 -22.54
N TYR A 104 8.74 -0.48 -21.27
CA TYR A 104 7.65 -1.30 -20.75
C TYR A 104 6.31 -0.56 -20.61
N ALA A 105 6.35 0.76 -20.37
CA ALA A 105 5.15 1.59 -20.21
C ALA A 105 4.35 1.72 -21.52
N GLU A 106 5.01 1.62 -22.68
CA GLU A 106 4.38 1.74 -24.00
C GLU A 106 3.24 0.75 -24.19
N ASN A 107 3.41 -0.47 -23.69
CA ASN A 107 2.42 -1.55 -23.79
C ASN A 107 1.98 -2.06 -22.40
N LEU A 108 1.92 -1.16 -21.41
CA LEU A 108 1.77 -1.52 -20.00
C LEU A 108 0.65 -2.55 -19.72
N LYS A 109 -0.57 -2.31 -20.25
CA LYS A 109 -1.73 -3.19 -19.98
C LYS A 109 -1.51 -4.60 -20.53
N VAL A 110 -0.95 -4.71 -21.74
CA VAL A 110 -0.65 -6.00 -22.37
C VAL A 110 0.44 -6.73 -21.59
N ASN A 111 1.51 -6.01 -21.24
CA ASN A 111 2.64 -6.59 -20.50
C ASN A 111 2.21 -7.08 -19.10
N ILE A 112 1.41 -6.29 -18.37
CA ILE A 112 0.88 -6.69 -17.05
C ILE A 112 -0.07 -7.89 -17.16
N ALA A 113 -0.94 -7.92 -18.18
CA ALA A 113 -1.84 -9.06 -18.39
C ALA A 113 -1.05 -10.34 -18.70
N ASP A 114 -0.01 -10.26 -19.53
CA ASP A 114 0.86 -11.39 -19.84
C ASP A 114 1.67 -11.84 -18.61
N LEU A 115 2.28 -10.91 -17.87
CA LEU A 115 3.01 -11.19 -16.64
C LEU A 115 2.11 -11.88 -15.61
N HIS A 116 0.91 -11.34 -15.39
CA HIS A 116 -0.09 -11.94 -14.50
C HIS A 116 -0.45 -13.37 -14.94
N ARG A 117 -0.70 -13.59 -16.24
CA ARG A 117 -0.99 -14.91 -16.78
C ARG A 117 0.18 -15.88 -16.55
N ARG A 118 1.42 -15.49 -16.85
CA ARG A 118 2.61 -16.32 -16.63
C ARG A 118 2.82 -16.68 -15.17
N LEU A 119 2.57 -15.72 -14.27
CA LEU A 119 2.63 -15.93 -12.83
C LEU A 119 1.61 -17.00 -12.40
N HIS A 120 0.33 -16.83 -12.73
CA HIS A 120 -0.75 -17.76 -12.33
C HIS A 120 -0.67 -19.13 -12.99
N GLN A 121 -0.05 -19.23 -14.16
CA GLN A 121 0.23 -20.52 -14.82
C GLN A 121 1.50 -21.20 -14.30
N GLY A 122 2.28 -20.55 -13.42
CA GLY A 122 3.55 -21.09 -12.94
C GLY A 122 4.66 -21.14 -14.01
N SER A 123 4.47 -20.46 -15.14
CA SER A 123 5.43 -20.40 -16.25
C SER A 123 6.38 -19.20 -16.16
N TYR A 124 6.14 -18.27 -15.23
CA TYR A 124 7.06 -17.17 -14.95
C TYR A 124 8.42 -17.68 -14.46
N ARG A 125 9.49 -17.23 -15.12
CA ARG A 125 10.89 -17.48 -14.72
C ARG A 125 11.59 -16.16 -14.50
N ALA A 126 12.02 -15.93 -13.27
CA ALA A 126 12.82 -14.76 -12.91
C ALA A 126 14.13 -14.76 -13.69
N GLN A 127 14.56 -13.57 -14.12
CA GLN A 127 15.78 -13.43 -14.90
C GLN A 127 17.00 -13.35 -13.97
N PRO A 128 18.19 -13.78 -14.43
CA PRO A 128 19.40 -13.58 -13.67
C PRO A 128 19.67 -12.09 -13.45
N GLY A 129 20.10 -11.72 -12.24
CA GLY A 129 20.42 -10.33 -11.92
C GLY A 129 21.64 -9.83 -12.69
N ARG A 130 21.53 -8.68 -13.35
CA ARG A 130 22.65 -8.03 -14.03
C ARG A 130 23.65 -7.51 -13.01
N ARG A 131 24.91 -7.91 -13.12
CA ARG A 131 25.96 -7.49 -12.20
C ARG A 131 26.36 -6.03 -12.46
N HIS A 132 26.44 -5.24 -11.39
CA HIS A 132 27.02 -3.90 -11.41
C HIS A 132 27.95 -3.74 -10.20
N TYR A 133 29.05 -3.01 -10.36
CA TYR A 133 30.06 -2.86 -9.32
C TYR A 133 30.09 -1.43 -8.82
N ILE A 134 30.02 -1.27 -7.50
CA ILE A 134 30.16 0.01 -6.82
C ILE A 134 31.51 0.04 -6.09
N PRO A 135 32.34 1.07 -6.29
CA PRO A 135 33.61 1.19 -5.58
C PRO A 135 33.38 1.37 -4.08
N LYS A 136 34.20 0.72 -3.28
CA LYS A 136 34.33 0.98 -1.84
C LYS A 136 35.52 1.89 -1.57
N ALA A 137 35.55 2.49 -0.38
CA ALA A 137 36.66 3.33 0.06
C ALA A 137 38.00 2.56 0.20
N ASP A 138 37.95 1.24 0.42
CA ASP A 138 39.12 0.36 0.53
C ASP A 138 39.69 -0.11 -0.83
N GLY A 139 39.22 0.46 -1.95
CA GLY A 139 39.62 0.10 -3.31
C GLY A 139 38.98 -1.18 -3.85
N LYS A 140 38.25 -1.94 -3.02
CA LYS A 140 37.50 -3.13 -3.47
C LYS A 140 36.18 -2.72 -4.13
N GLN A 141 35.54 -3.66 -4.81
CA GLN A 141 34.24 -3.45 -5.45
C GLN A 141 33.14 -4.20 -4.69
N ARG A 142 31.98 -3.54 -4.47
CA ARG A 142 30.76 -4.18 -4.00
C ARG A 142 29.91 -4.61 -5.20
N PRO A 143 29.67 -5.92 -5.40
CA PRO A 143 28.78 -6.37 -6.45
C PRO A 143 27.32 -6.12 -6.08
N LEU A 144 26.55 -5.55 -7.00
CA LEU A 144 25.09 -5.45 -6.97
C LEU A 144 24.47 -6.34 -8.03
N GLY A 145 23.34 -6.96 -7.71
CA GLY A 145 22.49 -7.64 -8.68
C GLY A 145 21.28 -6.76 -9.03
N ILE A 146 21.21 -6.32 -10.29
CA ILE A 146 20.11 -5.51 -10.79
C ILE A 146 19.09 -6.46 -11.43
N ALA A 147 17.92 -6.58 -10.82
CA ALA A 147 16.83 -7.41 -11.33
C ALA A 147 16.23 -6.84 -12.64
N SER A 148 15.57 -7.69 -13.43
CA SER A 148 14.75 -7.26 -14.57
C SER A 148 13.63 -6.33 -14.13
N LEU A 149 13.00 -5.63 -15.07
CA LEU A 149 11.89 -4.75 -14.72
C LEU A 149 10.70 -5.55 -14.17
N GLU A 150 10.34 -6.67 -14.81
CA GLU A 150 9.27 -7.55 -14.34
C GLU A 150 9.56 -8.11 -12.94
N ASP A 151 10.80 -8.54 -12.69
CA ASP A 151 11.18 -9.04 -11.36
C ASP A 151 11.01 -7.96 -10.28
N LYS A 152 11.33 -6.70 -10.58
CA LYS A 152 11.07 -5.59 -9.64
C LYS A 152 9.59 -5.37 -9.40
N ILE A 153 8.76 -5.46 -10.45
CA ILE A 153 7.30 -5.33 -10.32
C ILE A 153 6.76 -6.42 -9.39
N VAL A 154 7.13 -7.68 -9.63
CA VAL A 154 6.71 -8.83 -8.82
C VAL A 154 7.18 -8.68 -7.38
N GLN A 155 8.44 -8.30 -7.16
CA GLN A 155 8.98 -8.04 -5.82
C GLN A 155 8.21 -6.93 -5.10
N TYR A 156 7.98 -5.79 -5.77
CA TYR A 156 7.26 -4.67 -5.16
C TYR A 156 5.80 -5.00 -4.83
N ALA A 157 5.15 -5.82 -5.66
CA ALA A 157 3.77 -6.27 -5.43
C ALA A 157 3.63 -7.11 -4.16
N LEU A 158 4.70 -7.72 -3.65
CA LEU A 158 4.67 -8.52 -2.41
C LEU A 158 5.06 -7.71 -1.15
N VAL A 159 5.75 -6.58 -1.32
CA VAL A 159 6.32 -5.81 -0.20
C VAL A 159 5.39 -4.70 0.28
N LYS A 160 4.58 -4.10 -0.60
CA LYS A 160 3.76 -2.93 -0.26
C LYS A 160 2.56 -3.29 0.62
#